data_AF-A0A3B0KP56-F1
#
_entry.id   AF-A0A3B0KP56-F1
#
_cell.length_a   1.000
_cell.length_b   1.000
_cell.length_c   1.000
_cell.angle_alpha   90.00
_cell.angle_beta   90.00
_cell.angle_gamma   90.00
#
_symmetry.space_group_name_H-M   'P 1'
#
loop_
_entity.id
_entity.type
_entity.pdbx_description
1 polymer ?
#
loop_
_entity_poly.entity_id
_entity_poly.type
_entity_poly.pdbx_seq_one_letter_code
_entity_poly.pdbx_strand_id
1 'polypeptide(L)'
;MSVEKTKKLAIFAAGVGLVYVLVRHRHSLLSRLRRHSRSSPLRNSCVEVINSNSDPATQVVLNELRTHCQSFKVVGFDCEWITVGGSRRPVALLQLSSHKGLCALFRLCHMKQIPKDLRELLEDEAIIKVGVAPQDDAKKLAHDYGVGVASTLDLRFLAVMAGHKPEGLGKLAKTHADFVLDKNWRLACSNWEAKQLEPTQIKYAANDALAAVAIFQKLSRDLEPRNFWDWRPLNEHTLRPKIEPFLDVDFARGFNINLSKDGRHAPSSGSQKQTKLTPKSPQCRHLGTQSRVFYDNCLLQAPDGELLCTMDRRKASWYLAQNLGTKVSEDPFTVRLNFEPAGRAVGEVGRYYQTPKENQCVVCGNREAFIRKNVVPHQYRKHFPICMKTHTSHDVLLLCPPCHQLSNISDLRVHCKLAAKCDAPFKHSEGNVKYHIDPELKRVKSAAKALLFNGHRIPAQKLEEMRRTLLDFYKDHTEVTEQLLREAAEVEYRMENEDYCQHGEKVVQMYRHEFGGLIELERMWREHFLHTMKPQFLPDLWNVNHNADRLEVRASEGRVDNADLLVAGLKTMPRNAQ
;
A
#
# COMPACT_ATOMS: atom_id res chain seq x y z
N MET A 1 21.93 -10.51 -66.57
CA MET A 1 22.21 -11.03 -65.20
C MET A 1 22.02 -10.01 -64.06
N SER A 2 21.86 -8.70 -64.32
CA SER A 2 21.73 -7.68 -63.25
C SER A 2 20.29 -7.56 -62.70
N VAL A 3 19.27 -7.52 -63.57
CA VAL A 3 17.87 -7.26 -63.20
C VAL A 3 17.26 -8.34 -62.29
N GLU A 4 17.64 -9.60 -62.47
CA GLU A 4 17.10 -10.72 -61.69
C GLU A 4 17.64 -10.76 -60.25
N LYS A 5 18.90 -10.34 -60.06
CA LYS A 5 19.49 -10.17 -58.72
C LYS A 5 18.82 -9.02 -57.97
N THR A 6 18.50 -7.92 -58.64
CA THR A 6 17.81 -6.78 -58.03
C THR A 6 16.39 -7.13 -57.60
N LYS A 7 15.66 -7.93 -58.40
CA LYS A 7 14.32 -8.43 -58.02
C LYS A 7 14.38 -9.38 -56.83
N LYS A 8 15.34 -10.31 -56.79
CA LYS A 8 15.53 -11.22 -55.64
C LYS A 8 15.90 -10.47 -54.36
N LEU A 9 16.73 -9.44 -54.45
CA LEU A 9 17.11 -8.61 -53.31
C LEU A 9 15.94 -7.76 -52.79
N ALA A 10 15.11 -7.21 -53.68
CA ALA A 10 13.92 -6.46 -53.31
C ALA A 10 12.86 -7.34 -52.62
N ILE A 11 12.66 -8.58 -53.11
CA ILE A 11 11.75 -9.56 -52.47
C ILE A 11 12.29 -9.97 -51.10
N PHE A 12 13.60 -10.18 -50.98
CA PHE A 12 14.24 -10.50 -49.69
C PHE A 12 14.11 -9.33 -48.70
N ALA A 13 14.35 -8.09 -49.13
CA ALA A 13 14.21 -6.89 -48.29
C ALA A 13 12.75 -6.65 -47.87
N ALA A 14 11.78 -6.88 -48.78
CA ALA A 14 10.35 -6.83 -48.45
C ALA A 14 9.95 -7.93 -47.46
N GLY A 15 10.50 -9.13 -47.60
CA GLY A 15 10.30 -10.23 -46.65
C GLY A 15 10.87 -9.92 -45.26
N VAL A 16 12.08 -9.38 -45.18
CA VAL A 16 12.71 -8.96 -43.91
C VAL A 16 11.94 -7.78 -43.29
N GLY A 17 11.50 -6.81 -44.10
CA GLY A 17 10.67 -5.70 -43.65
C GLY A 17 9.31 -6.16 -43.11
N LEU A 18 8.65 -7.10 -43.78
CA LEU A 18 7.40 -7.71 -43.32
C LEU A 18 7.60 -8.49 -42.02
N VAL A 19 8.68 -9.28 -41.90
CA VAL A 19 9.04 -9.98 -40.66
C VAL A 19 9.33 -8.98 -39.53
N TYR A 20 10.05 -7.88 -39.81
CA TYR A 20 10.32 -6.84 -38.82
C TYR A 20 9.04 -6.13 -38.35
N VAL A 21 8.13 -5.79 -39.26
CA VAL A 21 6.82 -5.21 -38.93
C VAL A 21 5.97 -6.19 -38.14
N LEU A 22 5.93 -7.46 -38.54
CA LEU A 22 5.22 -8.52 -37.83
C LEU A 22 5.79 -8.76 -36.45
N VAL A 23 7.12 -8.76 -36.27
CA VAL A 23 7.79 -8.92 -34.96
C VAL A 23 7.60 -7.68 -34.08
N ARG A 24 7.70 -6.47 -34.65
CA ARG A 24 7.56 -5.20 -33.91
C ARG A 24 6.11 -4.92 -33.50
N HIS A 25 5.15 -5.29 -34.34
CA HIS A 25 3.72 -5.12 -34.07
C HIS A 25 3.00 -6.41 -33.64
N ARG A 26 3.74 -7.50 -33.37
CA ARG A 26 3.20 -8.82 -32.99
C ARG A 26 2.21 -8.74 -31.85
N HIS A 27 2.49 -7.93 -30.84
CA HIS A 27 1.63 -7.82 -29.66
C HIS A 27 0.28 -7.17 -30.01
N SER A 28 0.28 -6.15 -30.89
CA SER A 28 -0.94 -5.47 -31.33
C SER A 28 -1.77 -6.35 -32.27
N LEU A 29 -1.14 -7.01 -33.24
CA LEU A 29 -1.80 -7.88 -34.22
C LEU A 29 -2.34 -9.17 -33.56
N LEU A 30 -1.54 -9.84 -32.73
CA LEU A 30 -1.97 -11.02 -31.97
C LEU A 30 -3.05 -10.68 -30.93
N SER A 31 -3.06 -9.46 -30.35
CA SER A 31 -4.14 -9.03 -29.45
C SER A 31 -5.48 -8.80 -30.17
N ARG A 32 -5.44 -8.49 -31.48
CA ARG A 32 -6.63 -8.30 -32.33
C ARG A 32 -7.15 -9.65 -32.86
N LEU A 33 -6.25 -10.56 -33.24
CA LEU A 33 -6.62 -11.92 -33.66
C LEU A 33 -7.08 -12.79 -32.48
N ARG A 34 -6.45 -12.69 -31.28
CA ARG A 34 -6.93 -13.35 -30.05
C ARG A 34 -8.30 -12.87 -29.59
N ARG A 35 -8.69 -11.64 -29.94
CA ARG A 35 -10.00 -11.04 -29.62
C ARG A 35 -11.17 -11.73 -30.34
N HIS A 36 -10.92 -12.51 -31.39
CA HIS A 36 -11.96 -13.23 -32.12
C HIS A 36 -12.05 -14.74 -31.81
N SER A 37 -11.12 -15.30 -31.03
CA SER A 37 -10.99 -16.76 -30.85
C SER A 37 -10.97 -17.23 -29.39
N ARG A 38 -11.36 -16.38 -28.43
CA ARG A 38 -11.61 -16.82 -27.05
C ARG A 38 -13.08 -16.66 -26.71
N SER A 39 -13.75 -17.78 -26.50
CA SER A 39 -15.03 -17.82 -25.79
C SER A 39 -14.90 -17.07 -24.47
N SER A 40 -15.89 -16.23 -24.14
CA SER A 40 -15.99 -15.58 -22.82
C SER A 40 -15.73 -16.61 -21.71
N PRO A 41 -14.88 -16.31 -20.72
CA PRO A 41 -14.57 -17.23 -19.61
C PRO A 41 -15.81 -17.66 -18.81
N LEU A 42 -16.95 -17.00 -19.01
CA LEU A 42 -18.24 -17.26 -18.34
C LEU A 42 -19.22 -18.07 -19.17
N ARG A 43 -18.87 -18.41 -20.43
CA ARG A 43 -19.80 -19.03 -21.38
C ARG A 43 -20.27 -20.44 -20.96
N ASN A 44 -19.51 -21.11 -20.10
CA ASN A 44 -19.82 -22.44 -19.54
C ASN A 44 -19.95 -22.39 -18.02
N SER A 45 -20.45 -21.27 -17.46
CA SER A 45 -20.66 -21.17 -16.02
C SER A 45 -21.89 -21.95 -15.57
N CYS A 46 -21.80 -22.59 -14.41
CA CYS A 46 -22.90 -23.24 -13.72
C CYS A 46 -23.17 -22.47 -12.43
N VAL A 47 -24.41 -22.03 -12.21
CA VAL A 47 -24.76 -21.21 -11.03
C VAL A 47 -25.77 -21.98 -10.18
N GLU A 48 -25.40 -22.26 -8.94
CA GLU A 48 -26.20 -23.01 -7.98
C GLU A 48 -26.63 -22.13 -6.82
N VAL A 49 -27.93 -22.03 -6.56
CA VAL A 49 -28.50 -21.21 -5.48
C VAL A 49 -28.87 -22.10 -4.30
N ILE A 50 -28.24 -21.86 -3.16
CA ILE A 50 -28.30 -22.76 -2.01
C ILE A 50 -29.05 -22.07 -0.87
N ASN A 51 -30.18 -22.63 -0.48
CA ASN A 51 -31.11 -22.01 0.47
C ASN A 51 -31.06 -22.61 1.89
N SER A 52 -30.61 -23.86 2.05
CA SER A 52 -30.67 -24.56 3.33
C SER A 52 -29.55 -25.57 3.50
N ASN A 53 -29.04 -25.71 4.72
CA ASN A 53 -28.07 -26.74 5.09
C ASN A 53 -28.60 -28.16 4.92
N SER A 54 -29.92 -28.34 4.98
CA SER A 54 -30.57 -29.66 4.85
C SER A 54 -30.78 -30.08 3.39
N ASP A 55 -30.52 -29.18 2.44
CA ASP A 55 -30.64 -29.49 1.01
C ASP A 55 -29.47 -30.39 0.57
N PRO A 56 -29.73 -31.58 -0.01
CA PRO A 56 -28.68 -32.43 -0.57
C PRO A 56 -27.78 -31.71 -1.57
N ALA A 57 -28.31 -30.72 -2.30
CA ALA A 57 -27.54 -29.91 -3.24
C ALA A 57 -26.41 -29.13 -2.55
N THR A 58 -26.59 -28.74 -1.29
CA THR A 58 -25.55 -28.04 -0.50
C THR A 58 -24.28 -28.88 -0.40
N GLN A 59 -24.41 -30.16 -0.05
CA GLN A 59 -23.26 -31.04 0.10
C GLN A 59 -22.61 -31.35 -1.24
N VAL A 60 -23.42 -31.54 -2.29
CA VAL A 60 -22.92 -31.77 -3.66
C VAL A 60 -22.06 -30.59 -4.12
N VAL A 61 -22.58 -29.37 -3.99
CA VAL A 61 -21.87 -28.15 -4.43
C VAL A 61 -20.61 -27.89 -3.59
N LEU A 62 -20.65 -28.12 -2.27
CA LEU A 62 -19.46 -27.99 -1.42
C LEU A 62 -18.38 -29.02 -1.77
N ASN A 63 -18.77 -30.27 -2.01
CA ASN A 63 -17.84 -31.32 -2.45
C ASN A 63 -17.24 -30.99 -3.83
N GLU A 64 -18.03 -30.45 -4.75
CA GLU A 64 -17.56 -30.05 -6.06
C GLU A 64 -16.57 -28.87 -5.97
N LEU A 65 -16.89 -27.83 -5.17
CA LEU A 65 -15.97 -26.72 -4.89
C LEU A 65 -14.64 -27.22 -4.30
N ARG A 66 -14.68 -28.12 -3.31
CA ARG A 66 -13.47 -28.73 -2.72
C ARG A 66 -12.68 -29.52 -3.76
N THR A 67 -13.35 -30.29 -4.59
CA THR A 67 -12.72 -31.05 -5.69
C THR A 67 -12.03 -30.12 -6.68
N HIS A 68 -12.66 -28.98 -7.03
CA HIS A 68 -12.03 -27.97 -7.88
C HIS A 68 -10.81 -27.33 -7.19
N CYS A 69 -10.84 -27.14 -5.88
CA CYS A 69 -9.70 -26.63 -5.12
C CYS A 69 -8.51 -27.59 -5.11
N GLN A 70 -8.69 -28.91 -5.32
CA GLN A 70 -7.56 -29.85 -5.41
C GLN A 70 -6.65 -29.57 -6.61
N SER A 71 -7.22 -29.15 -7.75
CA SER A 71 -6.44 -28.81 -8.95
C SER A 71 -6.01 -27.34 -9.01
N PHE A 72 -6.76 -26.45 -8.35
CA PHE A 72 -6.46 -25.02 -8.30
C PHE A 72 -7.08 -24.38 -7.06
N LYS A 73 -6.24 -24.10 -6.05
CA LYS A 73 -6.64 -23.62 -4.71
C LYS A 73 -7.04 -22.15 -4.67
N VAL A 74 -7.92 -21.73 -5.58
CA VAL A 74 -8.39 -20.35 -5.68
C VAL A 74 -9.88 -20.35 -5.96
N VAL A 75 -10.60 -19.57 -5.17
CA VAL A 75 -12.03 -19.32 -5.35
C VAL A 75 -12.30 -17.83 -5.44
N GLY A 76 -13.22 -17.44 -6.30
CA GLY A 76 -13.77 -16.09 -6.33
C GLY A 76 -14.68 -15.92 -5.14
N PHE A 77 -14.59 -14.78 -4.47
CA PHE A 77 -15.26 -14.54 -3.21
C PHE A 77 -15.86 -13.13 -3.21
N ASP A 78 -17.15 -13.07 -2.88
CA ASP A 78 -17.90 -11.82 -2.76
C ASP A 78 -19.11 -12.02 -1.82
N CYS A 79 -19.71 -10.93 -1.35
CA CYS A 79 -20.85 -10.95 -0.43
C CYS A 79 -21.86 -9.85 -0.76
N GLU A 80 -23.15 -10.13 -0.53
CA GLU A 80 -24.22 -9.15 -0.66
C GLU A 80 -25.07 -9.04 0.60
N TRP A 81 -25.59 -7.84 0.87
CA TRP A 81 -26.41 -7.54 2.04
C TRP A 81 -27.39 -6.42 1.74
N ILE A 82 -28.38 -6.24 2.63
CA ILE A 82 -29.30 -5.10 2.55
C ILE A 82 -28.91 -4.01 3.55
N THR A 83 -29.25 -2.76 3.22
CA THR A 83 -29.10 -1.60 4.11
C THR A 83 -30.46 -1.00 4.37
N VAL A 84 -30.86 -0.93 5.64
CA VAL A 84 -32.16 -0.40 6.07
C VAL A 84 -31.91 0.73 7.06
N GLY A 85 -32.50 1.92 6.81
CA GLY A 85 -32.31 3.08 7.68
C GLY A 85 -30.86 3.53 7.82
N GLY A 86 -30.03 3.35 6.78
CA GLY A 86 -28.61 3.66 6.80
C GLY A 86 -27.73 2.65 7.55
N SER A 87 -28.34 1.61 8.14
CA SER A 87 -27.64 0.54 8.85
C SER A 87 -27.58 -0.73 7.99
N ARG A 88 -26.40 -1.33 7.93
CA ARG A 88 -26.16 -2.59 7.23
C ARG A 88 -26.79 -3.75 8.02
N ARG A 89 -27.56 -4.61 7.36
CA ARG A 89 -28.00 -5.90 7.92
C ARG A 89 -26.92 -6.98 7.72
N PRO A 90 -27.02 -8.12 8.41
CA PRO A 90 -26.11 -9.25 8.20
C PRO A 90 -25.97 -9.64 6.72
N VAL A 91 -24.82 -10.22 6.35
CA VAL A 91 -24.59 -10.70 4.98
C VAL A 91 -25.69 -11.67 4.56
N ALA A 92 -26.45 -11.31 3.52
CA ALA A 92 -27.60 -12.10 3.07
C ALA A 92 -27.20 -13.20 2.07
N LEU A 93 -26.17 -12.95 1.27
CA LEU A 93 -25.67 -13.84 0.23
C LEU A 93 -24.13 -13.91 0.28
N LEU A 94 -23.60 -15.11 0.15
CA LEU A 94 -22.18 -15.37 -0.06
C LEU A 94 -21.98 -16.04 -1.43
N GLN A 95 -21.06 -15.51 -2.21
CA GLN A 95 -20.71 -16.01 -3.53
C GLN A 95 -19.35 -16.70 -3.50
N LEU A 96 -19.30 -17.95 -3.95
CA LEU A 96 -18.06 -18.69 -4.15
C LEU A 96 -18.00 -19.23 -5.57
N SER A 97 -16.96 -18.89 -6.31
CA SER A 97 -16.77 -19.40 -7.67
C SER A 97 -15.46 -20.17 -7.81
N SER A 98 -15.46 -21.20 -8.64
CA SER A 98 -14.27 -21.99 -8.95
C SER A 98 -13.76 -21.69 -10.35
N HIS A 99 -12.50 -22.05 -10.61
CA HIS A 99 -11.88 -21.91 -11.93
C HIS A 99 -12.52 -22.72 -13.05
N LYS A 100 -13.39 -23.70 -12.74
CA LYS A 100 -14.12 -24.49 -13.74
C LYS A 100 -15.46 -23.88 -14.14
N GLY A 101 -15.85 -22.76 -13.54
CA GLY A 101 -17.09 -22.05 -13.89
C GLY A 101 -18.28 -22.33 -12.99
N LEU A 102 -18.15 -23.24 -12.00
CA LEU A 102 -19.15 -23.37 -10.92
C LEU A 102 -19.14 -22.12 -10.04
N CYS A 103 -20.31 -21.52 -9.80
CA CYS A 103 -20.54 -20.47 -8.84
C CYS A 103 -21.70 -20.85 -7.91
N ALA A 104 -21.38 -20.98 -6.63
CA ALA A 104 -22.33 -21.26 -5.56
C ALA A 104 -22.77 -19.95 -4.90
N LEU A 105 -24.08 -19.74 -4.82
CA LEU A 105 -24.72 -18.60 -4.17
C LEU A 105 -25.41 -19.07 -2.88
N PHE A 106 -24.69 -19.00 -1.76
CA PHE A 106 -25.20 -19.41 -0.45
C PHE A 106 -26.06 -18.30 0.15
N ARG A 107 -27.37 -18.54 0.24
CA ARG A 107 -28.33 -17.61 0.82
C ARG A 107 -28.31 -17.68 2.34
N LEU A 108 -27.29 -17.05 2.94
CA LEU A 108 -27.05 -17.09 4.39
C LEU A 108 -28.25 -16.62 5.21
N CYS A 109 -29.03 -15.66 4.68
CA CYS A 109 -30.28 -15.20 5.30
C CYS A 109 -31.37 -16.29 5.43
N HIS A 110 -31.29 -17.39 4.67
CA HIS A 110 -32.21 -18.52 4.75
C HIS A 110 -31.64 -19.72 5.54
N MET A 111 -30.36 -19.66 5.91
CA MET A 111 -29.67 -20.74 6.61
C MET A 111 -29.74 -20.53 8.12
N LYS A 112 -30.06 -21.58 8.88
CA LYS A 112 -30.08 -21.52 10.35
C LYS A 112 -28.69 -21.31 10.96
N GLN A 113 -27.67 -21.85 10.30
CA GLN A 113 -26.27 -21.77 10.69
C GLN A 113 -25.40 -21.95 9.44
N ILE A 114 -24.13 -21.58 9.51
CA ILE A 114 -23.19 -21.88 8.41
C ILE A 114 -22.86 -23.38 8.43
N PRO A 115 -22.98 -24.12 7.31
CA PRO A 115 -22.54 -25.51 7.21
C PRO A 115 -21.07 -25.66 7.62
N LYS A 116 -20.75 -26.72 8.37
CA LYS A 116 -19.37 -27.01 8.80
C LYS A 116 -18.40 -27.04 7.62
N ASP A 117 -18.80 -27.70 6.55
CA ASP A 117 -17.94 -27.85 5.36
C ASP A 117 -17.71 -26.54 4.61
N LEU A 118 -18.67 -25.60 4.66
CA LEU A 118 -18.52 -24.25 4.13
C LEU A 118 -17.57 -23.43 5.01
N ARG A 119 -17.73 -23.51 6.34
CA ARG A 119 -16.83 -22.86 7.29
C ARG A 119 -15.38 -23.31 7.08
N GLU A 120 -15.15 -24.61 7.05
CA GLU A 120 -13.82 -25.18 6.82
C GLU A 120 -13.20 -24.69 5.50
N LEU A 121 -13.99 -24.61 4.41
CA LEU A 121 -13.50 -24.11 3.13
C LEU A 121 -13.12 -22.61 3.19
N LEU A 122 -13.86 -21.81 3.96
CA LEU A 122 -13.57 -20.39 4.18
C LEU A 122 -12.34 -20.18 5.10
N GLU A 123 -12.19 -21.02 6.12
CA GLU A 123 -11.10 -20.96 7.10
C GLU A 123 -9.80 -21.64 6.61
N ASP A 124 -9.84 -22.43 5.54
CA ASP A 124 -8.66 -23.09 4.98
C ASP A 124 -7.64 -22.09 4.38
N GLU A 125 -6.49 -21.96 5.03
CA GLU A 125 -5.35 -21.13 4.58
C GLU A 125 -4.74 -21.62 3.25
N ALA A 126 -4.96 -22.88 2.86
CA ALA A 126 -4.51 -23.39 1.58
C ALA A 126 -5.29 -22.79 0.40
N ILE A 127 -6.56 -22.40 0.60
CA ILE A 127 -7.46 -21.91 -0.45
C ILE A 127 -7.50 -20.39 -0.43
N ILE A 128 -7.16 -19.76 -1.56
CA ILE A 128 -7.11 -18.31 -1.70
C ILE A 128 -8.48 -17.77 -2.15
N LYS A 129 -8.98 -16.75 -1.45
CA LYS A 129 -10.28 -16.11 -1.73
C LYS A 129 -10.04 -14.78 -2.44
N VAL A 130 -10.28 -14.74 -3.75
CA VAL A 130 -9.93 -13.57 -4.59
C VAL A 130 -11.13 -12.68 -4.85
N GLY A 131 -10.90 -11.37 -4.83
CA GLY A 131 -11.92 -10.35 -5.10
C GLY A 131 -11.30 -8.95 -5.17
N VAL A 132 -12.13 -7.91 -5.19
CA VAL A 132 -11.70 -6.53 -4.96
C VAL A 132 -12.24 -6.08 -3.61
N ALA A 133 -11.35 -5.77 -2.68
CA ALA A 133 -11.63 -5.58 -1.26
C ALA A 133 -12.21 -6.81 -0.50
N PRO A 134 -11.77 -8.06 -0.79
CA PRO A 134 -12.37 -9.25 -0.16
C PRO A 134 -12.19 -9.28 1.36
N GLN A 135 -11.15 -8.62 1.89
CA GLN A 135 -10.93 -8.51 3.33
C GLN A 135 -12.05 -7.75 4.06
N ASP A 136 -12.75 -6.84 3.38
CA ASP A 136 -13.89 -6.15 3.98
C ASP A 136 -15.12 -7.05 4.07
N ASP A 137 -15.29 -8.02 3.18
CA ASP A 137 -16.38 -9.00 3.26
C ASP A 137 -16.07 -10.11 4.26
N ALA A 138 -14.81 -10.53 4.34
CA ALA A 138 -14.32 -11.41 5.41
C ALA A 138 -14.61 -10.85 6.81
N LYS A 139 -14.35 -9.56 7.05
CA LYS A 139 -14.68 -8.90 8.33
C LYS A 139 -16.19 -8.90 8.62
N LYS A 140 -17.03 -8.75 7.58
CA LYS A 140 -18.49 -8.80 7.76
C LYS A 140 -18.95 -10.20 8.13
N LEU A 141 -18.43 -11.25 7.48
CA LEU A 141 -18.74 -12.64 7.82
C LEU A 141 -18.28 -13.01 9.24
N ALA A 142 -17.10 -12.55 9.66
CA ALA A 142 -16.62 -12.74 11.02
C ALA A 142 -17.54 -12.06 12.05
N HIS A 143 -17.95 -10.83 11.77
CA HIS A 143 -18.86 -10.07 12.64
C HIS A 143 -20.27 -10.68 12.71
N ASP A 144 -20.84 -11.07 11.56
CA ASP A 144 -22.24 -11.47 11.45
C ASP A 144 -22.49 -12.93 11.84
N TYR A 145 -21.52 -13.80 11.56
CA TYR A 145 -21.67 -15.25 11.66
C TYR A 145 -20.55 -15.94 12.45
N GLY A 146 -19.57 -15.19 12.95
CA GLY A 146 -18.42 -15.77 13.65
C GLY A 146 -17.59 -16.69 12.75
N VAL A 147 -17.55 -16.42 11.44
CA VAL A 147 -16.79 -17.22 10.45
C VAL A 147 -15.52 -16.48 10.05
N GLY A 148 -14.37 -17.11 10.29
CA GLY A 148 -13.10 -16.62 9.77
C GLY A 148 -13.01 -16.85 8.26
N VAL A 149 -12.39 -15.93 7.53
CA VAL A 149 -12.00 -16.18 6.15
C VAL A 149 -10.49 -15.97 6.06
N ALA A 150 -9.76 -17.05 5.81
CA ALA A 150 -8.32 -17.02 5.66
C ALA A 150 -7.90 -16.81 4.21
N SER A 151 -6.72 -16.25 3.97
CA SER A 151 -6.10 -16.14 2.64
C SER A 151 -6.95 -15.37 1.63
N THR A 152 -7.56 -14.26 2.04
CA THR A 152 -8.15 -13.32 1.08
C THR A 152 -7.07 -12.61 0.28
N LEU A 153 -7.33 -12.34 -1.00
CA LEU A 153 -6.37 -11.69 -1.87
C LEU A 153 -7.05 -10.66 -2.76
N ASP A 154 -6.70 -9.40 -2.53
CA ASP A 154 -7.16 -8.30 -3.37
C ASP A 154 -6.47 -8.34 -4.75
N LEU A 155 -7.28 -8.50 -5.80
CA LEU A 155 -6.81 -8.57 -7.19
C LEU A 155 -6.02 -7.34 -7.63
N ARG A 156 -6.21 -6.20 -6.96
CA ARG A 156 -5.45 -4.97 -7.23
C ARG A 156 -3.96 -5.13 -6.91
N PHE A 157 -3.58 -5.99 -5.95
CA PHE A 157 -2.17 -6.31 -5.72
C PHE A 157 -1.57 -7.03 -6.92
N LEU A 158 -2.25 -8.05 -7.44
CA LEU A 158 -1.79 -8.76 -8.64
C LEU A 158 -1.73 -7.86 -9.86
N ALA A 159 -2.68 -6.93 -10.01
CA ALA A 159 -2.67 -5.97 -11.10
C ALA A 159 -1.39 -5.12 -11.07
N VAL A 160 -1.05 -4.60 -9.89
CA VAL A 160 0.18 -3.82 -9.67
C VAL A 160 1.44 -4.64 -9.94
N MET A 161 1.51 -5.85 -9.37
CA MET A 161 2.65 -6.75 -9.56
C MET A 161 2.88 -7.06 -11.05
N ALA A 162 1.79 -7.16 -11.83
CA ALA A 162 1.83 -7.43 -13.28
C ALA A 162 2.01 -6.16 -14.13
N GLY A 163 2.26 -5.00 -13.52
CA GLY A 163 2.47 -3.73 -14.23
C GLY A 163 1.19 -3.05 -14.74
N HIS A 164 0.02 -3.48 -14.25
CA HIS A 164 -1.29 -2.91 -14.59
C HIS A 164 -1.80 -1.95 -13.51
N LYS A 165 -2.85 -1.20 -13.84
CA LYS A 165 -3.47 -0.25 -12.90
C LYS A 165 -4.33 -0.99 -11.86
N PRO A 166 -4.24 -0.65 -10.57
CA PRO A 166 -5.15 -1.17 -9.56
C PRO A 166 -6.51 -0.48 -9.70
N GLU A 167 -7.47 -1.14 -10.36
CA GLU A 167 -8.81 -0.61 -10.61
C GLU A 167 -9.90 -1.45 -9.94
N GLY A 168 -11.14 -0.96 -9.92
CA GLY A 168 -12.28 -1.72 -9.41
C GLY A 168 -12.63 -2.94 -10.30
N LEU A 169 -13.34 -3.90 -9.72
CA LEU A 169 -13.60 -5.22 -10.32
C LEU A 169 -14.09 -5.13 -11.77
N GLY A 170 -15.14 -4.35 -12.06
CA GLY A 170 -15.65 -4.28 -13.44
C GLY A 170 -14.73 -3.63 -14.46
N LYS A 171 -13.74 -2.84 -14.04
CA LYS A 171 -12.75 -2.28 -14.98
C LYS A 171 -11.59 -3.26 -15.21
N LEU A 172 -11.21 -4.00 -14.16
CA LEU A 172 -10.31 -5.14 -14.28
C LEU A 172 -10.93 -6.26 -15.15
N ALA A 173 -12.21 -6.58 -14.96
CA ALA A 173 -12.93 -7.56 -15.77
C ALA A 173 -12.92 -7.20 -17.26
N LYS A 174 -13.23 -5.93 -17.58
CA LYS A 174 -13.21 -5.44 -18.95
C LYS A 174 -11.81 -5.51 -19.56
N THR A 175 -10.79 -5.12 -18.81
CA THR A 175 -9.41 -5.02 -19.31
C THR A 175 -8.73 -6.38 -19.44
N HIS A 176 -8.96 -7.28 -18.49
CA HIS A 176 -8.19 -8.53 -18.33
C HIS A 176 -8.98 -9.80 -18.69
N ALA A 177 -10.31 -9.76 -18.59
CA ALA A 177 -11.18 -10.89 -18.91
C ALA A 177 -12.08 -10.65 -20.13
N ASP A 178 -11.98 -9.48 -20.77
CA ASP A 178 -12.85 -9.03 -21.88
C ASP A 178 -14.35 -9.18 -21.55
N PHE A 179 -14.69 -8.92 -20.28
CA PHE A 179 -16.03 -9.09 -19.76
C PHE A 179 -16.54 -7.82 -19.10
N VAL A 180 -17.77 -7.41 -19.44
CA VAL A 180 -18.41 -6.22 -18.90
C VAL A 180 -19.37 -6.63 -17.81
N LEU A 181 -19.02 -6.34 -16.56
CA LEU A 181 -19.92 -6.49 -15.43
C LEU A 181 -21.06 -5.48 -15.49
N ASP A 182 -22.26 -5.91 -15.11
CA ASP A 182 -23.39 -5.02 -14.90
C ASP A 182 -23.11 -4.19 -13.65
N LYS A 183 -23.03 -2.86 -13.80
CA LYS A 183 -22.74 -1.91 -12.72
C LYS A 183 -23.98 -1.17 -12.25
N ASN A 184 -25.17 -1.70 -12.52
CA ASN A 184 -26.40 -1.08 -12.09
C ASN A 184 -26.47 -1.06 -10.56
N TRP A 185 -26.30 0.13 -9.97
CA TRP A 185 -26.35 0.34 -8.53
C TRP A 185 -27.67 -0.13 -7.90
N ARG A 186 -28.76 -0.17 -8.67
CA ARG A 186 -30.05 -0.68 -8.19
C ARG A 186 -30.02 -2.18 -7.91
N LEU A 187 -29.18 -2.95 -8.62
CA LEU A 187 -28.97 -4.37 -8.36
C LEU A 187 -28.07 -4.58 -7.14
N ALA A 188 -26.96 -3.85 -7.06
CA ALA A 188 -26.08 -3.89 -5.89
C ALA A 188 -26.83 -3.55 -4.58
N CYS A 189 -27.73 -2.56 -4.62
CA CYS A 189 -28.56 -2.17 -3.49
C CYS A 189 -29.94 -2.86 -3.46
N SER A 190 -30.13 -3.96 -4.19
CA SER A 190 -31.42 -4.66 -4.26
C SER A 190 -31.73 -5.44 -2.98
N ASN A 191 -32.95 -5.98 -2.87
CA ASN A 191 -33.32 -6.80 -1.73
C ASN A 191 -32.72 -8.22 -1.84
N TRP A 192 -31.52 -8.40 -1.30
CA TRP A 192 -30.83 -9.70 -1.26
C TRP A 192 -31.43 -10.72 -0.29
N GLU A 193 -32.33 -10.27 0.60
CA GLU A 193 -33.11 -11.12 1.51
C GLU A 193 -34.48 -11.52 0.92
N ALA A 194 -34.76 -11.20 -0.35
CA ALA A 194 -36.04 -11.54 -0.98
C ALA A 194 -36.31 -13.05 -0.94
N LYS A 195 -37.56 -13.48 -0.77
CA LYS A 195 -37.90 -14.92 -0.69
C LYS A 195 -37.35 -15.73 -1.87
N GLN A 196 -37.31 -15.14 -3.06
CA GLN A 196 -36.63 -15.66 -4.24
C GLN A 196 -35.77 -14.55 -4.84
N LEU A 197 -34.59 -14.92 -5.35
CA LEU A 197 -33.74 -13.98 -6.07
C LEU A 197 -34.20 -13.89 -7.52
N GLU A 198 -34.26 -12.67 -8.05
CA GLU A 198 -34.54 -12.43 -9.45
C GLU A 198 -33.40 -12.98 -10.33
N PRO A 199 -33.68 -13.43 -11.57
CA PRO A 199 -32.64 -13.89 -12.50
C PRO A 199 -31.51 -12.87 -12.71
N THR A 200 -31.83 -11.58 -12.65
CA THR A 200 -30.85 -10.49 -12.74
C THR A 200 -29.96 -10.40 -11.51
N GLN A 201 -30.49 -10.62 -10.30
CA GLN A 201 -29.71 -10.69 -9.05
C GLN A 201 -28.76 -11.89 -9.05
N ILE A 202 -29.27 -13.07 -9.44
CA ILE A 202 -28.47 -14.30 -9.55
C ILE A 202 -27.31 -14.09 -10.51
N LYS A 203 -27.59 -13.55 -11.70
CA LYS A 203 -26.58 -13.27 -12.72
C LYS A 203 -25.58 -12.22 -12.26
N TYR A 204 -26.02 -11.16 -11.58
CA TYR A 204 -25.15 -10.13 -11.03
C TYR A 204 -24.16 -10.73 -10.02
N ALA A 205 -24.68 -11.40 -8.99
CA ALA A 205 -23.88 -11.94 -7.90
C ALA A 205 -22.88 -13.02 -8.39
N ALA A 206 -23.34 -13.91 -9.27
CA ALA A 206 -22.47 -14.94 -9.83
C ALA A 206 -21.32 -14.37 -10.66
N ASN A 207 -21.60 -13.31 -11.44
CA ASN A 207 -20.61 -12.72 -12.33
C ASN A 207 -19.47 -12.03 -11.57
N ASP A 208 -19.73 -11.43 -10.40
CA ASP A 208 -18.68 -10.77 -9.61
C ASP A 208 -17.65 -11.80 -9.11
N ALA A 209 -18.12 -12.91 -8.51
CA ALA A 209 -17.24 -13.99 -8.09
C ALA A 209 -16.56 -14.68 -9.27
N LEU A 210 -17.26 -14.98 -10.36
CA LEU A 210 -16.65 -15.64 -11.53
C LEU A 210 -15.60 -14.74 -12.22
N ALA A 211 -15.89 -13.45 -12.34
CA ALA A 211 -14.94 -12.48 -12.90
C ALA A 211 -13.68 -12.39 -12.05
N ALA A 212 -13.79 -12.45 -10.72
CA ALA A 212 -12.64 -12.41 -9.83
C ALA A 212 -11.64 -13.55 -10.12
N VAL A 213 -12.10 -14.78 -10.30
CA VAL A 213 -11.24 -15.92 -10.67
C VAL A 213 -10.63 -15.76 -12.05
N ALA A 214 -11.42 -15.33 -13.04
CA ALA A 214 -10.92 -15.12 -14.40
C ALA A 214 -9.82 -14.04 -14.45
N ILE A 215 -10.01 -12.95 -13.71
CA ILE A 215 -9.02 -11.88 -13.56
C ILE A 215 -7.76 -12.42 -12.86
N PHE A 216 -7.90 -13.17 -11.76
CA PHE A 216 -6.77 -13.80 -11.08
C PHE A 216 -5.94 -14.66 -12.04
N GLN A 217 -6.59 -15.55 -12.80
CA GLN A 217 -5.91 -16.40 -13.78
C GLN A 217 -5.22 -15.59 -14.89
N LYS A 218 -5.80 -14.48 -15.34
CA LYS A 218 -5.15 -13.61 -16.33
C LYS A 218 -3.93 -12.93 -15.74
N LEU A 219 -4.08 -12.25 -14.60
CA LEU A 219 -3.00 -11.48 -13.98
C LEU A 219 -1.86 -12.39 -13.52
N SER A 220 -2.17 -13.58 -13.00
CA SER A 220 -1.17 -14.58 -12.64
C SER A 220 -0.34 -15.04 -13.84
N ARG A 221 -0.95 -15.16 -15.02
CA ARG A 221 -0.21 -15.44 -16.27
C ARG A 221 0.63 -14.24 -16.73
N ASP A 222 0.20 -13.02 -16.45
CA ASP A 222 0.95 -11.82 -16.79
C ASP A 222 2.17 -11.63 -15.86
N LEU A 223 2.10 -12.12 -14.61
CA LEU A 223 3.23 -12.16 -13.67
C LEU A 223 4.34 -13.14 -14.06
N GLU A 224 4.01 -14.15 -14.85
CA GLU A 224 4.95 -15.13 -15.38
C GLU A 224 4.88 -15.10 -16.90
N PRO A 225 5.48 -14.09 -17.55
CA PRO A 225 5.43 -13.98 -19.01
C PRO A 225 6.07 -15.22 -19.64
N ARG A 226 5.21 -16.08 -20.18
CA ARG A 226 5.57 -17.33 -20.84
C ARG A 226 5.71 -17.13 -22.35
N ASN A 227 6.57 -17.93 -22.95
CA ASN A 227 6.63 -18.03 -24.41
C ASN A 227 5.28 -18.53 -24.94
N PHE A 228 4.92 -18.14 -26.16
CA PHE A 228 3.56 -18.38 -26.67
C PHE A 228 3.19 -19.86 -26.88
N TRP A 229 4.19 -20.74 -26.91
CA TRP A 229 4.06 -22.20 -27.00
C TRP A 229 4.05 -22.92 -25.64
N ASP A 230 4.22 -22.19 -24.52
CA ASP A 230 4.18 -22.78 -23.19
C ASP A 230 2.73 -22.81 -22.66
N TRP A 231 2.08 -23.95 -22.88
CA TRP A 231 0.70 -24.24 -22.50
C TRP A 231 0.57 -24.86 -21.10
N ARG A 232 1.66 -24.93 -20.31
CA ARG A 232 1.59 -25.53 -18.98
C ARG A 232 0.60 -24.78 -18.09
N PRO A 233 -0.06 -25.46 -17.14
CA PRO A 233 -0.90 -24.80 -16.16
C PRO A 233 -0.10 -23.82 -15.29
N LEU A 234 -0.80 -22.93 -14.60
CA LEU A 234 -0.19 -22.01 -13.65
C LEU A 234 0.49 -22.83 -12.54
N ASN A 235 1.75 -22.53 -12.21
CA ASN A 235 2.46 -23.27 -11.17
C ASN A 235 2.20 -22.61 -9.82
N GLU A 236 1.38 -23.24 -8.98
CA GLU A 236 1.07 -22.73 -7.64
C GLU A 236 2.33 -22.53 -6.79
N HIS A 237 3.31 -23.44 -6.87
CA HIS A 237 4.56 -23.33 -6.10
C HIS A 237 5.39 -22.09 -6.45
N THR A 238 5.29 -21.60 -7.69
CA THR A 238 6.01 -20.39 -8.10
C THR A 238 5.21 -19.12 -7.81
N LEU A 239 3.87 -19.19 -7.91
CA LEU A 239 3.02 -18.04 -7.66
C LEU A 239 2.84 -17.76 -6.16
N ARG A 240 2.57 -18.80 -5.36
CA ARG A 240 2.17 -18.66 -3.95
C ARG A 240 3.16 -17.82 -3.14
N PRO A 241 4.49 -18.03 -3.19
CA PRO A 241 5.43 -17.20 -2.45
C PRO A 241 5.43 -15.72 -2.86
N LYS A 242 5.03 -15.40 -4.11
CA LYS A 242 4.94 -14.02 -4.60
C LYS A 242 3.69 -13.31 -4.07
N ILE A 243 2.60 -14.04 -3.85
CA ILE A 243 1.31 -13.48 -3.43
C ILE A 243 1.07 -13.59 -1.92
N GLU A 244 1.74 -14.51 -1.24
CA GLU A 244 1.64 -14.76 0.20
C GLU A 244 1.85 -13.51 1.08
N PRO A 245 2.79 -12.58 0.75
CA PRO A 245 2.91 -11.32 1.49
C PRO A 245 1.67 -10.41 1.41
N PHE A 246 0.77 -10.66 0.46
CA PHE A 246 -0.41 -9.84 0.16
C PHE A 246 -1.73 -10.50 0.57
N LEU A 247 -1.67 -11.70 1.17
CA LEU A 247 -2.84 -12.38 1.72
C LEU A 247 -3.33 -11.69 2.99
N ASP A 248 -4.65 -11.56 3.12
CA ASP A 248 -5.35 -10.93 4.25
C ASP A 248 -5.00 -9.45 4.48
N VAL A 249 -4.46 -8.80 3.43
CA VAL A 249 -4.08 -7.39 3.44
C VAL A 249 -5.17 -6.53 2.82
N ASP A 250 -5.60 -5.49 3.53
CA ASP A 250 -6.52 -4.47 3.02
C ASP A 250 -5.76 -3.51 2.08
N PHE A 251 -6.09 -3.57 0.78
CA PHE A 251 -5.46 -2.73 -0.25
C PHE A 251 -5.61 -1.22 0.03
N ALA A 252 -6.77 -0.77 0.50
CA ALA A 252 -7.02 0.67 0.71
C ALA A 252 -6.25 1.22 1.92
N ARG A 253 -5.97 0.39 2.93
CA ARG A 253 -5.12 0.75 4.07
C ARG A 253 -3.65 0.85 3.69
N GLY A 254 -3.19 0.06 2.71
CA GLY A 254 -1.78 0.03 2.27
C GLY A 254 -1.30 1.31 1.58
N PHE A 255 -2.20 2.00 0.86
CA PHE A 255 -1.83 3.22 0.12
C PHE A 255 -1.97 4.51 0.94
N ASN A 256 -2.87 4.57 1.91
CA ASN A 256 -3.13 5.80 2.69
C ASN A 256 -2.04 6.12 3.72
N ILE A 257 -1.26 5.13 4.18
CA ILE A 257 -0.13 5.37 5.10
C ILE A 257 0.96 6.23 4.45
N ASN A 258 1.06 6.25 3.11
CA ASN A 258 2.11 6.98 2.39
C ASN A 258 1.67 8.32 1.76
N LEU A 259 0.37 8.67 1.81
CA LEU A 259 -0.16 9.93 1.26
C LEU A 259 -0.37 11.03 2.31
N SER A 260 -0.18 10.73 3.60
CA SER A 260 -0.27 11.71 4.69
C SER A 260 1.01 12.55 4.87
N LYS A 261 2.03 12.35 4.02
CA LYS A 261 3.14 13.29 3.84
C LYS A 261 2.83 14.27 2.71
N ASP A 262 1.93 15.20 2.99
CA ASP A 262 2.01 16.58 2.51
C ASP A 262 1.10 17.41 3.41
N GLY A 263 1.72 18.16 4.31
CA GLY A 263 1.05 19.07 5.22
C GLY A 263 0.33 20.17 4.46
N ARG A 264 -0.96 19.95 4.18
CA ARG A 264 -1.96 21.00 3.99
C ARG A 264 -3.26 20.54 4.63
N HIS A 265 -3.50 21.05 5.83
CA HIS A 265 -4.80 20.96 6.51
C HIS A 265 -5.87 21.58 5.60
N ALA A 266 -6.78 20.75 5.09
CA ALA A 266 -8.08 21.21 4.59
C ALA A 266 -9.11 20.94 5.69
N PRO A 267 -9.90 21.94 6.13
CA PRO A 267 -10.87 21.75 7.18
C PRO A 267 -12.05 20.93 6.67
N SER A 268 -12.42 19.91 7.43
CA SER A 268 -13.66 19.16 7.28
C SER A 268 -14.85 20.06 7.61
N SER A 269 -15.61 20.47 6.60
CA SER A 269 -17.00 20.91 6.77
C SER A 269 -17.93 19.98 5.99
N GLY A 270 -18.84 19.34 6.71
CA GLY A 270 -19.95 18.63 6.11
C GLY A 270 -20.96 19.64 5.56
N SER A 271 -21.38 19.44 4.32
CA SER A 271 -22.71 19.78 3.82
C SER A 271 -22.92 19.12 2.47
N GLN A 272 -23.95 18.29 2.41
CA GLN A 272 -24.52 17.76 1.17
C GLN A 272 -24.92 18.92 0.25
N LYS A 273 -24.47 18.89 -1.01
CA LYS A 273 -25.21 19.44 -2.14
C LYS A 273 -24.81 18.72 -3.41
N GLN A 274 -25.81 18.11 -4.05
CA GLN A 274 -25.73 17.55 -5.40
C GLN A 274 -25.37 18.67 -6.39
N THR A 275 -24.30 18.48 -7.15
CA THR A 275 -24.14 19.14 -8.45
C THR A 275 -23.60 18.15 -9.47
N LYS A 276 -24.33 18.07 -10.59
CA LYS A 276 -24.05 17.24 -11.77
C LYS A 276 -22.64 17.52 -12.30
N LEU A 277 -21.82 16.48 -12.43
CA LEU A 277 -20.54 16.54 -13.13
C LEU A 277 -20.68 15.87 -14.49
N THR A 278 -20.61 16.69 -15.53
CA THR A 278 -20.34 16.27 -16.91
C THR A 278 -18.91 15.71 -17.00
N PRO A 279 -18.65 14.72 -17.88
CA PRO A 279 -17.37 14.04 -17.91
C PRO A 279 -16.33 14.90 -18.64
N LYS A 280 -15.44 15.55 -17.89
CA LYS A 280 -14.16 16.03 -18.44
C LYS A 280 -13.19 14.84 -18.50
N SER A 281 -12.55 14.69 -19.65
CA SER A 281 -11.56 13.66 -19.95
C SER A 281 -10.44 13.63 -18.89
N PRO A 282 -9.90 12.44 -18.55
CA PRO A 282 -8.78 12.37 -17.62
C PRO A 282 -7.50 12.82 -18.35
N GLN A 283 -7.10 14.08 -18.12
CA GLN A 283 -5.72 14.50 -18.32
C GLN A 283 -4.84 13.67 -17.38
N CYS A 284 -4.11 12.73 -17.97
CA CYS A 284 -3.06 11.98 -17.31
C CYS A 284 -2.02 12.98 -16.76
N ARG A 285 -1.92 13.11 -15.44
CA ARG A 285 -0.67 13.59 -14.84
C ARG A 285 0.33 12.45 -15.03
N HIS A 286 1.11 12.49 -16.11
CA HIS A 286 2.37 11.77 -16.11
C HIS A 286 3.19 12.30 -14.93
N LEU A 287 3.44 11.45 -13.94
CA LEU A 287 4.48 11.68 -12.95
C LEU A 287 5.81 11.72 -13.73
N GLY A 288 6.19 12.92 -14.17
CA GLY A 288 7.47 13.15 -14.81
C GLY A 288 8.58 12.85 -13.81
N THR A 289 9.14 11.64 -13.87
CA THR A 289 10.40 11.32 -13.24
C THR A 289 11.46 11.60 -14.29
N GLN A 290 11.98 12.83 -14.33
CA GLN A 290 13.26 13.04 -15.01
C GLN A 290 14.26 12.07 -14.37
N SER A 291 14.97 11.29 -15.18
CA SER A 291 16.05 10.41 -14.75
C SER A 291 17.23 11.27 -14.27
N ARG A 292 17.09 11.92 -13.11
CA ARG A 292 18.22 12.58 -12.45
C ARG A 292 19.16 11.47 -11.96
N VAL A 293 20.45 11.64 -12.16
CA VAL A 293 21.47 10.85 -11.45
C VAL A 293 21.28 11.14 -9.95
N PHE A 294 21.12 10.08 -9.13
CA PHE A 294 20.91 10.17 -7.68
C PHE A 294 22.20 10.02 -6.88
N TYR A 295 23.14 9.23 -7.38
CA TYR A 295 24.50 9.09 -6.84
C TYR A 295 25.48 9.74 -7.82
N ASP A 296 25.99 10.92 -7.46
CA ASP A 296 27.04 11.60 -8.23
C ASP A 296 28.43 10.99 -7.97
N ASN A 297 28.58 10.26 -6.86
CA ASN A 297 29.82 9.61 -6.43
C ASN A 297 31.05 10.55 -6.39
N CYS A 298 30.86 11.82 -5.98
CA CYS A 298 31.97 12.74 -5.72
C CYS A 298 32.78 12.25 -4.50
N LEU A 299 34.10 12.47 -4.49
CA LEU A 299 34.99 11.97 -3.43
C LEU A 299 35.24 13.04 -2.37
N LEU A 300 35.15 12.66 -1.09
CA LEU A 300 35.56 13.49 0.06
C LEU A 300 36.87 12.97 0.64
N GLN A 301 37.88 13.82 0.75
CA GLN A 301 39.18 13.47 1.34
C GLN A 301 39.43 14.20 2.68
N ALA A 302 40.19 13.57 3.57
CA ALA A 302 40.80 14.19 4.73
C ALA A 302 42.00 15.08 4.31
N PRO A 303 42.54 15.95 5.19
CA PRO A 303 43.65 16.85 4.86
C PRO A 303 44.91 16.15 4.31
N ASP A 304 45.16 14.92 4.74
CA ASP A 304 46.27 14.07 4.28
C ASP A 304 46.00 13.30 2.98
N GLY A 305 44.80 13.45 2.41
CA GLY A 305 44.39 12.79 1.17
C GLY A 305 43.65 11.46 1.37
N GLU A 306 43.47 10.97 2.59
CA GLU A 306 42.70 9.74 2.85
C GLU A 306 41.25 9.90 2.37
N LEU A 307 40.72 8.90 1.66
CA LEU A 307 39.33 8.90 1.22
C LEU A 307 38.36 8.65 2.39
N LEU A 308 37.48 9.61 2.66
CA LEU A 308 36.48 9.51 3.71
C LEU A 308 35.21 8.83 3.22
N CYS A 309 34.61 9.35 2.14
CA CYS A 309 33.37 8.80 1.57
C CYS A 309 33.09 9.33 0.16
N THR A 310 32.10 8.71 -0.48
CA THR A 310 31.41 9.24 -1.66
C THR A 310 30.23 10.12 -1.24
N MET A 311 29.92 11.16 -2.03
CA MET A 311 28.84 12.10 -1.75
C MET A 311 28.22 12.72 -3.01
N ASP A 312 27.07 13.35 -2.83
CA ASP A 312 26.37 14.09 -3.89
C ASP A 312 27.09 15.39 -4.23
N ARG A 313 27.03 15.80 -5.52
CA ARG A 313 27.65 17.01 -6.04
C ARG A 313 27.22 18.26 -5.29
N ARG A 314 25.94 18.33 -4.90
CA ARG A 314 25.41 19.45 -4.10
C ARG A 314 26.10 19.58 -2.74
N LYS A 315 26.38 18.46 -2.07
CA LYS A 315 27.07 18.45 -0.78
C LYS A 315 28.53 18.82 -0.95
N ALA A 316 29.18 18.30 -1.99
CA ALA A 316 30.55 18.67 -2.33
C ALA A 316 30.68 20.19 -2.61
N SER A 317 29.76 20.76 -3.40
CA SER A 317 29.71 22.21 -3.66
C SER A 317 29.43 23.03 -2.39
N TRP A 318 28.62 22.52 -1.45
CA TRP A 318 28.39 23.18 -0.18
C TRP A 318 29.69 23.30 0.65
N TYR A 319 30.51 22.26 0.73
CA TYR A 319 31.81 22.33 1.41
C TYR A 319 32.73 23.42 0.83
N LEU A 320 32.77 23.54 -0.50
CA LEU A 320 33.54 24.59 -1.18
C LEU A 320 32.98 25.98 -0.87
N ALA A 321 31.66 26.14 -0.94
CA ALA A 321 30.98 27.43 -0.70
C ALA A 321 31.12 27.90 0.76
N GLN A 322 31.20 26.97 1.72
CA GLN A 322 31.43 27.28 3.14
C GLN A 322 32.91 27.42 3.50
N ASN A 323 33.82 27.34 2.53
CA ASN A 323 35.27 27.36 2.75
C ASN A 323 35.76 26.25 3.72
N LEU A 324 35.03 25.14 3.77
CA LEU A 324 35.32 23.97 4.61
C LEU A 324 36.17 22.91 3.88
N GLY A 325 36.33 23.05 2.57
CA GLY A 325 37.19 22.20 1.77
C GLY A 325 37.69 22.87 0.51
N THR A 326 38.72 22.26 -0.08
CA THR A 326 39.37 22.68 -1.31
C THR A 326 39.12 21.66 -2.40
N LYS A 327 38.86 22.13 -3.62
CA LYS A 327 38.70 21.29 -4.80
C LYS A 327 40.05 20.74 -5.24
N VAL A 328 40.16 19.41 -5.37
CA VAL A 328 41.42 18.72 -5.74
C VAL A 328 41.39 18.20 -7.18
N SER A 329 40.26 17.62 -7.61
CA SER A 329 40.09 17.07 -8.96
C SER A 329 38.69 17.36 -9.48
N GLU A 330 38.57 17.49 -10.80
CA GLU A 330 37.28 17.63 -11.50
C GLU A 330 36.63 16.30 -11.88
N ASP A 331 37.44 15.29 -12.18
CA ASP A 331 36.97 13.97 -12.60
C ASP A 331 37.88 12.85 -12.02
N PRO A 332 37.39 12.05 -11.06
CA PRO A 332 36.13 12.23 -10.34
C PRO A 332 36.17 13.50 -9.49
N PHE A 333 35.03 14.20 -9.36
CA PHE A 333 34.94 15.45 -8.60
C PHE A 333 35.31 15.22 -7.13
N THR A 334 36.41 15.83 -6.70
CA THR A 334 37.03 15.54 -5.40
C THR A 334 37.20 16.80 -4.59
N VAL A 335 36.71 16.76 -3.35
CA VAL A 335 36.86 17.84 -2.35
C VAL A 335 37.66 17.31 -1.17
N ARG A 336 38.71 18.04 -0.78
CA ARG A 336 39.52 17.77 0.40
C ARG A 336 39.12 18.70 1.53
N LEU A 337 38.87 18.18 2.72
CA LEU A 337 38.56 19.00 3.89
C LEU A 337 39.77 19.84 4.30
N ASN A 338 39.50 21.05 4.78
CA ASN A 338 40.53 21.96 5.31
C ASN A 338 40.81 21.70 6.81
N PHE A 339 40.13 20.73 7.41
CA PHE A 339 40.22 20.40 8.84
C PHE A 339 40.14 18.89 9.06
N GLU A 340 40.61 18.45 10.22
CA GLU A 340 40.58 17.04 10.61
C GLU A 340 39.15 16.63 10.99
N PRO A 341 38.55 15.61 10.33
CA PRO A 341 37.19 15.17 10.66
C PRO A 341 37.14 14.48 12.04
N ALA A 342 36.00 14.57 12.72
CA ALA A 342 35.76 13.93 14.01
C ALA A 342 35.71 12.38 13.97
N GLY A 343 35.95 11.77 12.81
CA GLY A 343 36.00 10.32 12.64
C GLY A 343 36.34 9.95 11.21
N ARG A 344 37.23 8.96 11.06
CA ARG A 344 37.67 8.41 9.78
C ARG A 344 36.93 7.11 9.47
N ALA A 345 37.09 6.59 8.26
CA ALA A 345 36.42 5.39 7.81
C ALA A 345 37.15 4.14 8.33
N VAL A 346 36.57 3.47 9.33
CA VAL A 346 37.16 2.25 9.95
C VAL A 346 36.37 1.01 9.54
N GLY A 347 37.09 -0.07 9.21
CA GLY A 347 36.52 -1.39 8.96
C GLY A 347 35.56 -1.45 7.75
N GLU A 348 34.68 -2.45 7.73
CA GLU A 348 33.67 -2.61 6.68
C GLU A 348 32.62 -1.51 6.67
N VAL A 349 32.25 -1.04 7.86
CA VAL A 349 31.29 0.06 8.05
C VAL A 349 31.76 1.32 7.34
N GLY A 350 33.05 1.67 7.48
CA GLY A 350 33.67 2.79 6.77
C GLY A 350 33.74 2.56 5.26
N ARG A 351 34.22 1.39 4.85
CA ARG A 351 34.35 1.00 3.43
C ARG A 351 33.04 1.13 2.66
N TYR A 352 31.89 0.80 3.26
CA TYR A 352 30.58 1.00 2.64
C TYR A 352 30.36 2.43 2.12
N TYR A 353 30.80 3.45 2.86
CA TYR A 353 30.64 4.85 2.48
C TYR A 353 31.67 5.30 1.44
N GLN A 354 32.82 4.63 1.36
CA GLN A 354 33.87 4.87 0.35
C GLN A 354 33.51 4.25 -1.01
N THR A 355 32.70 3.20 -1.05
CA THR A 355 32.32 2.53 -2.30
C THR A 355 31.31 3.35 -3.11
N PRO A 356 31.60 3.67 -4.39
CA PRO A 356 30.66 4.28 -5.33
C PRO A 356 29.40 3.44 -5.51
N LYS A 357 28.26 4.09 -5.71
CA LYS A 357 26.95 3.42 -5.85
C LYS A 357 26.37 3.61 -7.24
N GLU A 358 25.75 2.55 -7.76
CA GLU A 358 25.12 2.57 -9.08
C GLU A 358 23.71 3.19 -9.04
N ASN A 359 23.38 3.96 -10.07
CA ASN A 359 22.05 4.55 -10.26
C ASN A 359 21.09 3.55 -10.91
N GLN A 360 20.72 2.51 -10.16
CA GLN A 360 19.80 1.48 -10.61
C GLN A 360 18.89 0.99 -9.49
N CYS A 361 17.77 0.38 -9.86
CA CYS A 361 16.90 -0.32 -8.92
C CYS A 361 17.66 -1.47 -8.26
N VAL A 362 17.81 -1.46 -6.94
CA VAL A 362 18.53 -2.52 -6.21
C VAL A 362 17.85 -3.88 -6.31
N VAL A 363 16.55 -3.91 -6.66
CA VAL A 363 15.78 -5.15 -6.78
C VAL A 363 15.93 -5.80 -8.15
N CYS A 364 15.60 -5.05 -9.21
CA CYS A 364 15.50 -5.61 -10.57
C CYS A 364 16.50 -5.03 -11.58
N GLY A 365 17.35 -4.09 -11.18
CA GLY A 365 18.38 -3.49 -12.07
C GLY A 365 17.87 -2.44 -13.06
N ASN A 366 16.57 -2.08 -13.05
CA ASN A 366 16.05 -1.04 -13.93
C ASN A 366 16.76 0.33 -13.70
N ARG A 367 17.17 0.99 -14.79
CA ARG A 367 17.96 2.24 -14.81
C ARG A 367 17.20 3.48 -15.28
N GLU A 368 15.93 3.36 -15.66
CA GLU A 368 15.19 4.48 -16.26
C GLU A 368 14.64 5.48 -15.23
N ALA A 369 13.91 4.97 -14.23
CA ALA A 369 13.29 5.80 -13.20
C ALA A 369 13.39 5.10 -11.84
N PHE A 370 13.75 5.86 -10.81
CA PHE A 370 13.93 5.35 -9.46
C PHE A 370 13.44 6.35 -8.40
N ILE A 371 13.04 5.81 -7.27
CA ILE A 371 12.53 6.47 -6.08
C ILE A 371 13.40 6.02 -4.90
N ARG A 372 13.73 6.95 -4.00
CA ARG A 372 14.43 6.62 -2.75
C ARG A 372 13.47 5.91 -1.79
N LYS A 373 13.80 4.67 -1.45
CA LYS A 373 13.14 3.88 -0.41
C LYS A 373 13.94 3.96 0.87
N ASN A 374 13.29 4.34 1.97
CA ASN A 374 13.83 4.11 3.30
C ASN A 374 13.47 2.69 3.72
N VAL A 375 14.45 1.78 3.77
CA VAL A 375 14.27 0.37 4.19
C VAL A 375 13.72 0.31 5.62
N VAL A 376 14.30 1.12 6.50
CA VAL A 376 13.78 1.35 7.85
C VAL A 376 12.90 2.60 7.79
N PRO A 377 11.57 2.49 7.96
CA PRO A 377 10.67 3.60 7.72
C PRO A 377 10.95 4.83 8.60
N HIS A 378 10.88 6.00 7.99
CA HIS A 378 11.11 7.28 8.67
C HIS A 378 10.18 7.48 9.88
N GLN A 379 8.97 6.91 9.86
CA GLN A 379 8.01 7.02 10.96
C GLN A 379 8.54 6.48 12.29
N TYR A 380 9.46 5.51 12.26
CA TYR A 380 10.13 4.99 13.45
C TYR A 380 11.44 5.71 13.68
N ARG A 381 12.24 5.86 12.62
CA ARG A 381 13.59 6.45 12.74
C ARG A 381 13.59 7.87 13.29
N LYS A 382 12.53 8.66 13.07
CA LYS A 382 12.39 10.00 13.66
C LYS A 382 12.35 9.99 15.20
N HIS A 383 12.05 8.85 15.84
CA HIS A 383 12.04 8.68 17.29
C HIS A 383 13.31 8.01 17.86
N PHE A 384 14.27 7.63 17.00
CA PHE A 384 15.53 7.02 17.46
C PHE A 384 16.43 8.05 18.19
N PRO A 385 17.41 7.63 19.00
CA PRO A 385 18.47 8.51 19.51
C PRO A 385 19.25 9.18 18.39
N ILE A 386 19.88 10.33 18.69
CA ILE A 386 20.62 11.12 17.69
C ILE A 386 21.78 10.31 17.09
N CYS A 387 22.51 9.54 17.90
CA CYS A 387 23.62 8.69 17.45
C CYS A 387 23.19 7.67 16.36
N MET A 388 21.93 7.21 16.39
CA MET A 388 21.35 6.30 15.41
C MET A 388 20.66 7.00 14.22
N LYS A 389 20.47 8.33 14.29
CA LYS A 389 19.87 9.14 13.22
C LYS A 389 20.90 9.71 12.23
N THR A 390 22.19 9.54 12.51
CA THR A 390 23.26 9.96 11.59
C THR A 390 23.58 8.86 10.57
N HIS A 391 24.17 9.25 9.43
CA HIS A 391 24.64 8.36 8.37
C HIS A 391 23.59 7.33 7.89
N THR A 392 22.36 7.79 7.70
CA THR A 392 21.19 6.98 7.32
C THR A 392 21.19 6.52 5.87
N SER A 393 22.17 6.93 5.05
CA SER A 393 22.27 6.56 3.64
C SER A 393 22.34 5.05 3.42
N HIS A 394 22.78 4.28 4.41
CA HIS A 394 22.74 2.81 4.39
C HIS A 394 21.32 2.28 4.15
N ASP A 395 20.31 2.90 4.75
CA ASP A 395 18.92 2.46 4.62
C ASP A 395 18.16 3.18 3.50
N VAL A 396 18.84 3.99 2.69
CA VAL A 396 18.24 4.73 1.58
C VAL A 396 18.67 4.09 0.27
N LEU A 397 17.81 3.23 -0.28
CA LEU A 397 18.05 2.48 -1.51
C LEU A 397 17.22 3.02 -2.68
N LEU A 398 17.70 2.84 -3.90
CA LEU A 398 16.96 3.20 -5.11
C LEU A 398 16.09 2.04 -5.59
N LEU A 399 14.81 2.29 -5.80
CA LEU A 399 13.86 1.33 -6.37
C LEU A 399 13.14 1.93 -7.57
N CYS A 400 12.91 1.15 -8.62
CA CYS A 400 12.00 1.57 -9.69
C CYS A 400 10.56 1.67 -9.15
N PRO A 401 9.67 2.47 -9.77
CA PRO A 401 8.31 2.65 -9.26
C PRO A 401 7.54 1.35 -8.99
N PRO A 402 7.62 0.30 -9.84
CA PRO A 402 7.02 -1.00 -9.53
C PRO A 402 7.58 -1.65 -8.27
N CYS A 403 8.91 -1.76 -8.13
CA CYS A 403 9.55 -2.36 -6.96
C CYS A 403 9.30 -1.55 -5.67
N HIS A 404 9.27 -0.22 -5.78
CA HIS A 404 8.93 0.66 -4.68
C HIS A 404 7.48 0.43 -4.20
N GLN A 405 6.55 0.28 -5.13
CA GLN A 405 5.15 -0.01 -4.82
C GLN A 405 5.01 -1.38 -4.15
N LEU A 406 5.69 -2.42 -4.67
CA LEU A 406 5.70 -3.75 -4.06
C LEU A 406 6.27 -3.73 -2.64
N SER A 407 7.39 -3.03 -2.43
CA SER A 407 7.97 -2.86 -1.10
C SER A 407 7.01 -2.13 -0.15
N ASN A 408 6.33 -1.07 -0.60
CA ASN A 408 5.36 -0.38 0.26
C ASN A 408 4.18 -1.27 0.65
N ILE A 409 3.74 -2.13 -0.25
CA ILE A 409 2.67 -3.07 0.04
C ILE A 409 3.15 -4.11 1.07
N SER A 410 4.33 -4.70 0.88
CA SER A 410 4.84 -5.70 1.82
C SER A 410 5.13 -5.12 3.20
N ASP A 411 5.60 -3.87 3.27
CA ASP A 411 5.80 -3.14 4.51
C ASP A 411 4.51 -2.99 5.32
N LEU A 412 3.34 -2.93 4.66
CA LEU A 412 2.06 -2.84 5.36
C LEU A 412 1.85 -4.05 6.30
N ARG A 413 2.30 -5.24 5.91
CA ARG A 413 2.19 -6.43 6.76
C ARG A 413 3.02 -6.27 8.03
N VAL A 414 4.23 -5.74 7.91
CA VAL A 414 5.10 -5.46 9.06
C VAL A 414 4.51 -4.36 9.93
N HIS A 415 3.96 -3.32 9.33
CA HIS A 415 3.20 -2.29 10.02
C HIS A 415 2.05 -2.93 10.84
N CYS A 416 1.16 -3.71 10.23
CA CYS A 416 0.07 -4.41 10.94
C CYS A 416 0.57 -5.29 12.08
N LYS A 417 1.65 -6.06 11.87
CA LYS A 417 2.28 -6.88 12.91
C LYS A 417 2.80 -6.05 14.07
N LEU A 418 3.49 -4.94 13.80
CA LEU A 418 4.00 -4.04 14.84
C LEU A 418 2.87 -3.36 15.61
N ALA A 419 1.79 -2.97 14.92
CA ALA A 419 0.62 -2.40 15.57
C ALA A 419 -0.03 -3.38 16.56
N ALA A 420 -0.17 -4.65 16.19
CA ALA A 420 -0.68 -5.68 17.10
C ALA A 420 0.31 -5.99 18.23
N LYS A 421 1.60 -6.20 17.90
CA LYS A 421 2.65 -6.58 18.86
C LYS A 421 2.91 -5.50 19.92
N CYS A 422 2.85 -4.23 19.52
CA CYS A 422 3.18 -3.09 20.39
C CYS A 422 1.93 -2.35 20.89
N ASP A 423 0.74 -2.91 20.67
CA ASP A 423 -0.56 -2.27 20.94
C ASP A 423 -0.63 -0.83 20.40
N ALA A 424 -0.13 -0.62 19.18
CA ALA A 424 0.06 0.70 18.57
C ALA A 424 -0.81 0.82 17.31
N PRO A 425 -2.11 1.16 17.39
CA PRO A 425 -2.99 1.21 16.22
C PRO A 425 -2.67 2.36 15.25
N PHE A 426 -2.94 2.16 13.94
CA PHE A 426 -2.69 3.13 12.86
C PHE A 426 -3.64 4.33 12.81
N LYS A 427 -4.83 4.18 13.38
CA LYS A 427 -5.90 5.17 13.35
C LYS A 427 -6.30 5.53 14.76
N HIS A 428 -6.99 6.67 14.85
CA HIS A 428 -7.96 7.02 15.87
C HIS A 428 -8.97 5.87 16.08
N SER A 429 -8.57 4.79 16.75
CA SER A 429 -9.48 4.00 17.56
C SER A 429 -10.13 4.94 18.57
N GLU A 430 -11.33 4.64 19.07
CA GLU A 430 -11.96 5.40 20.14
C GLU A 430 -10.92 5.65 21.25
N GLY A 431 -10.48 6.91 21.40
CA GLY A 431 -9.41 7.31 22.34
C GLY A 431 -8.07 7.78 21.73
N ASN A 432 -7.65 7.33 20.54
CA ASN A 432 -6.33 7.69 19.99
C ASN A 432 -6.38 8.89 19.02
N VAL A 433 -7.06 9.98 19.43
CA VAL A 433 -7.13 11.24 18.66
C VAL A 433 -6.16 12.24 19.27
N LYS A 434 -5.38 12.96 18.44
CA LYS A 434 -4.44 14.00 18.94
C LYS A 434 -5.15 15.13 19.68
N TYR A 435 -6.38 15.43 19.28
CA TYR A 435 -7.19 16.49 19.87
C TYR A 435 -8.56 15.95 20.26
N HIS A 436 -9.00 16.22 21.49
CA HIS A 436 -10.40 16.13 21.86
C HIS A 436 -11.14 17.40 21.40
N ILE A 437 -12.37 17.21 20.92
CA ILE A 437 -13.24 18.32 20.52
C ILE A 437 -14.21 18.54 21.66
N ASP A 438 -14.17 19.73 22.26
CA ASP A 438 -15.24 20.16 23.15
C ASP A 438 -16.49 20.50 22.30
N PRO A 439 -17.59 19.75 22.43
CA PRO A 439 -18.78 19.96 21.62
C PRO A 439 -19.47 21.29 21.92
N GLU A 440 -19.38 21.80 23.15
CA GLU A 440 -20.00 23.04 23.58
C GLU A 440 -19.25 24.25 23.03
N LEU A 441 -17.93 24.31 23.23
CA LEU A 441 -17.08 25.38 22.68
C LEU A 441 -17.12 25.42 21.15
N LYS A 442 -17.22 24.26 20.50
CA LYS A 442 -17.38 24.18 19.04
C LYS A 442 -18.71 24.80 18.60
N ARG A 443 -19.81 24.54 19.31
CA ARG A 443 -21.12 25.13 19.02
C ARG A 443 -21.09 26.64 19.19
N VAL A 444 -20.51 27.13 20.30
CA VAL A 444 -20.31 28.55 20.59
C VAL A 444 -19.55 29.25 19.46
N LYS A 445 -18.37 28.72 19.08
CA LYS A 445 -17.56 29.27 17.98
C LYS A 445 -18.30 29.26 16.64
N SER A 446 -19.01 28.19 16.34
CA SER A 446 -19.80 28.08 15.10
C SER A 446 -20.96 29.07 15.05
N ALA A 447 -21.71 29.23 16.15
CA ALA A 447 -22.79 30.20 16.28
C ALA A 447 -22.27 31.64 16.12
N ALA A 448 -21.17 31.96 16.79
CA ALA A 448 -20.52 33.27 16.72
C ALA A 448 -20.09 33.64 15.30
N LYS A 449 -19.37 32.74 14.60
CA LYS A 449 -18.96 32.96 13.21
C LYS A 449 -20.14 33.06 12.25
N ALA A 450 -21.19 32.26 12.45
CA ALA A 450 -22.37 32.32 11.62
C ALA A 450 -23.09 33.67 11.74
N LEU A 451 -23.26 34.18 12.96
CA LEU A 451 -23.87 35.49 13.22
C LEU A 451 -22.99 36.65 12.72
N LEU A 452 -21.67 36.59 12.94
CA LEU A 452 -20.72 37.63 12.55
C LEU A 452 -20.60 37.81 11.03
N PHE A 453 -20.53 36.70 10.27
CA PHE A 453 -20.26 36.77 8.82
C PHE A 453 -21.51 36.59 7.95
N ASN A 454 -22.53 35.89 8.43
CA ASN A 454 -23.68 35.48 7.62
C ASN A 454 -25.05 35.83 8.24
N GLY A 455 -25.10 36.62 9.33
CA GLY A 455 -26.33 36.94 10.07
C GLY A 455 -27.52 37.34 9.18
N HIS A 456 -27.29 38.16 8.15
CA HIS A 456 -28.31 38.65 7.21
C HIS A 456 -28.93 37.58 6.29
N ARG A 457 -28.33 36.38 6.16
CA ARG A 457 -28.82 35.28 5.31
C ARG A 457 -29.47 34.14 6.10
N ILE A 458 -29.51 34.25 7.42
CA ILE A 458 -29.94 33.18 8.32
C ILE A 458 -31.43 33.37 8.67
N PRO A 459 -32.27 32.32 8.58
CA PRO A 459 -33.67 32.41 9.00
C PRO A 459 -33.82 32.81 10.47
N ALA A 460 -34.84 33.63 10.79
CA ALA A 460 -35.04 34.20 12.12
C ALA A 460 -35.04 33.18 13.27
N GLN A 461 -35.66 32.01 13.06
CA GLN A 461 -35.69 30.93 14.06
C GLN A 461 -34.29 30.40 14.43
N LYS A 462 -33.41 30.22 13.43
CA LYS A 462 -32.03 29.76 13.65
C LYS A 462 -31.16 30.85 14.28
N LEU A 463 -31.44 32.10 13.94
CA LEU A 463 -30.74 33.25 14.49
C LEU A 463 -30.95 33.34 16.01
N GLU A 464 -32.19 33.12 16.46
CA GLU A 464 -32.53 33.09 17.89
C GLU A 464 -31.91 31.91 18.64
N GLU A 465 -31.88 30.72 18.02
CA GLU A 465 -31.22 29.53 18.57
C GLU A 465 -29.71 29.74 18.78
N MET A 466 -29.04 30.36 17.80
CA MET A 466 -27.60 30.69 17.90
C MET A 466 -27.32 31.78 18.93
N ARG A 467 -28.21 32.77 19.08
CA ARG A 467 -28.12 33.78 20.14
C ARG A 467 -28.25 33.15 21.52
N ARG A 468 -29.23 32.26 21.70
CA ARG A 468 -29.43 31.52 22.95
C ARG A 468 -28.20 30.68 23.31
N THR A 469 -27.63 29.97 22.33
CA THR A 469 -26.40 29.18 22.53
C THR A 469 -25.23 30.03 23.06
N LEU A 470 -25.12 31.29 22.63
CA LEU A 470 -24.08 32.20 23.10
C LEU A 470 -24.38 32.73 24.51
N LEU A 471 -25.62 33.10 24.81
CA LEU A 471 -26.03 33.63 26.12
C LEU A 471 -26.04 32.55 27.21
N ASP A 472 -26.35 31.30 26.86
CA ASP A 472 -26.28 30.16 27.78
C ASP A 472 -24.84 29.88 28.23
N PHE A 473 -23.87 30.11 27.33
CA PHE A 473 -22.43 29.92 27.61
C PHE A 473 -21.81 31.15 28.29
N TYR A 474 -22.10 32.36 27.81
CA TYR A 474 -21.63 33.63 28.37
C TYR A 474 -22.68 34.26 29.29
N LYS A 475 -22.86 33.67 30.47
CA LYS A 475 -23.91 34.07 31.44
C LYS A 475 -23.83 35.52 31.93
N ASP A 476 -22.67 36.15 31.80
CA ASP A 476 -22.44 37.54 32.20
C ASP A 476 -22.97 38.56 31.18
N HIS A 477 -23.44 38.09 30.02
CA HIS A 477 -23.98 38.94 28.95
C HIS A 477 -25.49 38.78 28.86
N THR A 478 -26.20 39.91 28.82
CA THR A 478 -27.67 39.95 28.62
C THR A 478 -28.06 40.01 27.14
N GLU A 479 -27.15 40.49 26.28
CA GLU A 479 -27.36 40.63 24.84
C GLU A 479 -26.13 40.19 24.03
N VAL A 480 -26.37 39.73 22.81
CA VAL A 480 -25.29 39.33 21.89
C VAL A 480 -24.75 40.55 21.17
N THR A 481 -23.64 41.08 21.67
CA THR A 481 -22.92 42.22 21.07
C THR A 481 -21.93 41.77 19.99
N GLU A 482 -21.51 42.68 19.11
CA GLU A 482 -20.47 42.37 18.11
C GLU A 482 -19.14 41.98 18.76
N GLN A 483 -18.82 42.56 19.93
CA GLN A 483 -17.63 42.21 20.70
C GLN A 483 -17.70 40.75 21.19
N LEU A 484 -18.83 40.34 21.78
CA LEU A 484 -19.05 38.96 22.21
C LEU A 484 -18.92 37.97 21.04
N LEU A 485 -19.43 38.34 19.85
CA LEU A 485 -19.30 37.51 18.66
C LEU A 485 -17.84 37.34 18.21
N ARG A 486 -17.00 38.37 18.33
CA ARG A 486 -15.58 38.28 17.99
C ARG A 486 -14.82 37.42 19.01
N GLU A 487 -15.10 37.60 20.29
CA GLU A 487 -14.51 36.79 21.37
C GLU A 487 -14.89 35.31 21.23
N ALA A 488 -16.18 35.02 21.07
CA ALA A 488 -16.69 33.67 20.87
C ALA A 488 -16.20 33.02 19.57
N ALA A 489 -15.94 33.80 18.51
CA ALA A 489 -15.38 33.29 17.26
C ALA A 489 -13.92 32.84 17.37
N GLU A 490 -13.18 33.33 18.37
CA GLU A 490 -11.78 32.98 18.60
C GLU A 490 -11.57 31.85 19.61
N VAL A 491 -12.58 31.50 20.43
CA VAL A 491 -12.55 30.38 21.38
C VAL A 491 -11.90 29.10 20.81
N GLU A 492 -10.93 28.55 21.52
CA GLU A 492 -10.30 27.29 21.16
C GLU A 492 -11.12 26.11 21.67
N TYR A 493 -11.62 25.27 20.77
CA TYR A 493 -12.49 24.12 21.08
C TYR A 493 -11.75 22.77 20.94
N ARG A 494 -10.45 22.82 20.64
CA ARG A 494 -9.60 21.65 20.44
C ARG A 494 -8.63 21.56 21.61
N MET A 495 -8.76 20.52 22.41
CA MET A 495 -7.87 20.26 23.53
C MET A 495 -6.87 19.18 23.13
N GLU A 496 -5.59 19.35 23.43
CA GLU A 496 -4.60 18.30 23.19
C GLU A 496 -4.89 17.10 24.09
N ASN A 497 -4.80 15.90 23.51
CA ASN A 497 -4.90 14.66 24.25
C ASN A 497 -3.51 14.29 24.76
N GLU A 498 -3.30 14.35 26.07
CA GLU A 498 -2.03 14.00 26.70
C GLU A 498 -1.69 12.50 26.53
N ASP A 499 -2.71 11.65 26.42
CA ASP A 499 -2.56 10.21 26.20
C ASP A 499 -2.28 9.85 24.73
N TYR A 500 -2.22 10.84 23.83
CA TYR A 500 -1.97 10.60 22.41
C TYR A 500 -0.50 10.22 22.17
N CYS A 501 -0.28 8.94 21.85
CA CYS A 501 1.01 8.45 21.36
C CYS A 501 0.93 8.06 19.88
N GLN A 502 1.80 8.63 19.05
CA GLN A 502 1.89 8.24 17.64
C GLN A 502 2.34 6.78 17.53
N HIS A 503 1.77 6.02 16.59
CA HIS A 503 2.14 4.61 16.36
C HIS A 503 3.66 4.40 16.28
N GLY A 504 4.36 5.23 15.49
CA GLY A 504 5.82 5.11 15.34
C GLY A 504 6.60 5.39 16.62
N GLU A 505 6.05 6.22 17.51
CA GLU A 505 6.62 6.54 18.81
C GLU A 505 6.40 5.39 19.79
N LYS A 506 5.16 4.92 19.92
CA LYS A 506 4.81 3.79 20.80
C LYS A 506 5.64 2.56 20.46
N VAL A 507 5.75 2.21 19.16
CA VAL A 507 6.59 1.08 18.72
C VAL A 507 8.04 1.29 19.16
N VAL A 508 8.62 2.48 18.96
CA VAL A 508 10.01 2.74 19.37
C VAL A 508 10.17 2.66 20.88
N GLN A 509 9.25 3.20 21.67
CA GLN A 509 9.26 3.09 23.14
C GLN A 509 9.22 1.63 23.60
N MET A 510 8.34 0.80 23.02
CA MET A 510 8.27 -0.63 23.35
C MET A 510 9.58 -1.36 23.05
N TYR A 511 10.22 -1.08 21.90
CA TYR A 511 11.53 -1.67 21.60
C TYR A 511 12.66 -1.15 22.48
N ARG A 512 12.54 0.05 23.05
CA ARG A 512 13.52 0.57 24.01
C ARG A 512 13.41 -0.06 25.39
N HIS A 513 12.19 -0.36 25.84
CA HIS A 513 11.93 -0.71 27.24
C HIS A 513 11.58 -2.18 27.46
N GLU A 514 10.92 -2.83 26.49
CA GLU A 514 10.34 -4.17 26.67
C GLU A 514 10.93 -5.24 25.75
N PHE A 515 11.52 -4.86 24.62
CA PHE A 515 12.12 -5.81 23.66
C PHE A 515 13.66 -5.69 23.62
N GLY A 516 14.31 -6.28 22.60
CA GLY A 516 15.76 -6.37 22.47
C GLY A 516 16.46 -5.11 21.93
N GLY A 517 15.86 -3.93 22.09
CA GLY A 517 16.46 -2.65 21.67
C GLY A 517 16.16 -2.23 20.24
N LEU A 518 16.61 -1.03 19.88
CA LEU A 518 16.33 -0.43 18.56
C LEU A 518 17.08 -1.08 17.40
N ILE A 519 18.20 -1.77 17.65
CA ILE A 519 18.89 -2.56 16.63
C ILE A 519 18.04 -3.74 16.19
N GLU A 520 17.27 -4.36 17.08
CA GLU A 520 16.34 -5.44 16.72
C GLU A 520 15.27 -4.94 15.75
N LEU A 521 14.65 -3.78 16.03
CA LEU A 521 13.66 -3.16 15.15
C LEU A 521 14.27 -2.83 13.78
N GLU A 522 15.49 -2.31 13.76
CA GLU A 522 16.21 -1.99 12.53
C GLU A 522 16.52 -3.23 11.70
N ARG A 523 17.05 -4.28 12.35
CA ARG A 523 17.38 -5.56 11.73
C ARG A 523 16.14 -6.20 11.12
N MET A 524 15.02 -6.23 11.85
CA MET A 524 13.76 -6.79 11.37
C MET A 524 13.29 -6.10 10.07
N TRP A 525 13.35 -4.77 9.97
CA TRP A 525 13.01 -4.05 8.74
C TRP A 525 13.95 -4.38 7.57
N ARG A 526 15.26 -4.50 7.84
CA ARG A 526 16.26 -4.86 6.83
C ARG A 526 16.08 -6.30 6.33
N GLU A 527 15.85 -7.25 7.24
CA GLU A 527 15.57 -8.65 6.92
C GLU A 527 14.27 -8.81 6.14
N HIS A 528 13.21 -8.09 6.53
CA HIS A 528 11.95 -8.05 5.78
C HIS A 528 12.16 -7.60 4.33
N PHE A 529 12.95 -6.55 4.13
CA PHE A 529 13.29 -6.07 2.80
C PHE A 529 14.05 -7.12 1.99
N LEU A 530 15.09 -7.74 2.57
CA LEU A 530 15.86 -8.81 1.91
C LEU A 530 14.98 -10.00 1.52
N HIS A 531 14.18 -10.49 2.47
CA HIS A 531 13.38 -11.69 2.29
C HIS A 531 12.27 -11.47 1.26
N THR A 532 11.59 -10.32 1.34
CA THR A 532 10.43 -10.04 0.48
C THR A 532 10.83 -9.55 -0.89
N MET A 533 11.82 -8.65 -0.97
CA MET A 533 12.20 -8.02 -2.23
C MET A 533 13.27 -8.80 -2.99
N LYS A 534 14.02 -9.69 -2.33
CA LYS A 534 15.11 -10.51 -2.91
C LYS A 534 16.00 -9.70 -3.87
N PRO A 535 16.61 -8.61 -3.38
CA PRO A 535 17.29 -7.67 -4.26
C PRO A 535 18.54 -8.28 -4.91
N GLN A 536 18.71 -8.06 -6.21
CA GLN A 536 19.82 -8.61 -7.00
C GLN A 536 21.01 -7.66 -7.14
N PHE A 537 20.81 -6.37 -6.84
CA PHE A 537 21.76 -5.29 -7.10
C PHE A 537 21.93 -4.40 -5.87
N LEU A 538 22.01 -5.00 -4.68
CA LEU A 538 22.34 -4.25 -3.46
C LEU A 538 23.75 -3.67 -3.55
N PRO A 539 24.01 -2.49 -2.97
CA PRO A 539 25.36 -1.98 -2.84
C PRO A 539 26.25 -2.97 -2.07
N ASP A 540 27.51 -3.09 -2.47
CA ASP A 540 28.49 -3.88 -1.75
C ASP A 540 28.58 -3.45 -0.28
N LEU A 541 28.79 -4.43 0.60
CA LEU A 541 28.86 -4.23 2.06
C LEU A 541 27.55 -3.73 2.69
N TRP A 542 26.41 -3.76 1.96
CA TRP A 542 25.11 -3.54 2.58
C TRP A 542 24.77 -4.68 3.54
N ASN A 543 24.74 -4.38 4.84
CA ASN A 543 24.56 -5.36 5.91
C ASN A 543 23.34 -5.04 6.78
N VAL A 544 22.65 -6.09 7.27
CA VAL A 544 21.56 -6.00 8.25
C VAL A 544 22.03 -5.44 9.60
N ASN A 545 23.29 -5.70 9.98
CA ASN A 545 23.87 -5.28 11.26
C ASN A 545 24.68 -3.98 11.20
N HIS A 546 24.72 -3.30 10.06
CA HIS A 546 25.62 -2.15 9.81
C HIS A 546 25.64 -1.09 10.92
N ASN A 547 24.47 -0.69 11.45
CA ASN A 547 24.42 0.32 12.50
C ASN A 547 24.87 -0.22 13.87
N ALA A 548 24.68 -1.51 14.15
CA ALA A 548 25.22 -2.13 15.36
C ALA A 548 26.75 -2.10 15.32
N ASP A 549 27.34 -2.61 14.23
CA ASP A 549 28.78 -2.61 13.99
C ASP A 549 29.34 -1.17 14.05
N ARG A 550 28.61 -0.21 13.48
CA ARG A 550 28.98 1.22 13.53
C ARG A 550 28.97 1.77 14.95
N LEU A 551 27.96 1.46 15.76
CA LEU A 551 27.86 1.95 17.13
C LEU A 551 28.98 1.35 17.99
N GLU A 552 29.35 0.08 17.80
CA GLU A 552 30.47 -0.55 18.49
C GLU A 552 31.81 0.14 18.17
N VAL A 553 32.08 0.41 16.87
CA VAL A 553 33.27 1.16 16.46
C VAL A 553 33.27 2.55 17.10
N ARG A 554 32.15 3.29 17.04
CA ARG A 554 32.06 4.62 17.63
C ARG A 554 32.20 4.61 19.16
N ALA A 555 31.70 3.58 19.82
CA ALA A 555 31.85 3.40 21.26
C ALA A 555 33.31 3.14 21.65
N SER A 556 34.03 2.33 20.87
CA SER A 556 35.47 2.08 21.09
C SER A 556 36.32 3.35 20.94
N GLU A 557 35.84 4.32 20.16
CA GLU A 557 36.46 5.65 20.00
C GLU A 557 35.92 6.70 20.99
N GLY A 558 35.08 6.33 21.96
CA GLY A 558 34.52 7.26 22.94
C GLY A 558 33.48 8.26 22.39
N ARG A 559 32.89 7.99 21.22
CA ARG A 559 31.95 8.88 20.51
C ARG A 559 30.46 8.56 20.75
N VAL A 560 30.16 7.57 21.58
CA VAL A 560 28.80 7.12 21.95
C VAL A 560 28.80 6.73 23.42
N ASP A 561 27.79 7.21 24.15
CA ASP A 561 27.63 6.93 25.57
C ASP A 561 27.04 5.54 25.84
N ASN A 562 27.35 4.97 27.01
CA ASN A 562 26.80 3.68 27.43
C ASN A 562 25.25 3.67 27.51
N ALA A 563 24.63 4.82 27.80
CA ALA A 563 23.17 4.94 27.80
C ALA A 563 22.57 4.73 26.39
N ASP A 564 23.22 5.27 25.36
CA ASP A 564 22.81 5.09 23.96
C ASP A 564 23.00 3.64 23.49
N LEU A 565 24.07 2.97 23.94
CA LEU A 565 24.30 1.55 23.66
C LEU A 565 23.22 0.66 24.27
N LEU A 566 22.80 0.93 25.50
CA LEU A 566 21.70 0.22 26.15
C LEU A 566 20.38 0.39 25.39
N VAL A 567 20.05 1.63 24.99
CA VAL A 567 18.84 1.92 24.19
C VAL A 567 18.89 1.24 22.82
N ALA A 568 20.09 1.10 22.24
CA ALA A 568 20.29 0.35 21.00
C ALA A 568 20.12 -1.18 21.18
N GLY A 569 20.22 -1.70 22.40
CA GLY A 569 20.21 -3.14 22.71
C GLY A 569 21.59 -3.79 22.61
N LEU A 570 22.67 -3.02 22.74
CA LEU A 570 24.06 -3.49 22.67
C LEU A 570 24.68 -3.61 24.07
N LYS A 571 25.69 -4.48 24.19
CA LYS A 571 26.43 -4.65 25.46
C LYS A 571 27.22 -3.37 25.78
N THR A 572 27.17 -2.93 27.03
CA THR A 572 27.97 -1.80 27.52
C THR A 572 29.44 -2.19 27.66
N MET A 573 30.35 -1.30 27.30
CA MET A 573 31.78 -1.51 27.54
C MET A 573 32.08 -1.39 29.05
N PRO A 574 32.90 -2.29 29.63
CA PRO A 574 33.30 -2.17 31.03
C PRO A 574 34.07 -0.87 31.26
N ARG A 575 33.84 -0.20 32.39
CA ARG A 575 34.35 1.15 32.75
C ARG A 575 35.89 1.30 32.83
N ASN A 576 36.68 0.28 32.50
CA ASN A 576 38.14 0.31 32.63
C ASN A 576 38.82 0.28 31.25
N ALA A 577 38.70 1.38 30.52
CA ALA A 577 39.59 1.76 29.42
C ALA A 577 39.34 3.25 29.11
N GLN A 578 39.80 4.11 30.02
CA GLN A 578 40.09 5.53 29.72
C GLN A 578 41.59 5.72 29.80
#